data_AF-A0A357QY19-F1
#
_entry.id   AF-A0A357QY19-F1
#
_cell.length_a   1.000
_cell.length_b   1.000
_cell.length_c   1.000
_cell.angle_alpha   90.00
_cell.angle_beta   90.00
_cell.angle_gamma   90.00
#
_symmetry.space_group_name_H-M   'P 1'
#
loop_
_entity.id
_entity.type
_entity.pdbx_description
1 polymer ?
#
loop_
_entity_poly.entity_id
_entity_poly.type
_entity_poly.pdbx_seq_one_letter_code
_entity_poly.pdbx_strand_id
1 'polypeptide(L)' 'MSKPIAWVMCDLDGTLLDSNKKLSDTTYQTLRSIKQKGIYFGVATGRPLASLLNKLEEMRLDTLCDGIVA' A
#
# COMPACT_ATOMS: atom_id res chain seq x y z
N MET A 1 10.37 -16.48 -20.74
CA MET A 1 9.72 -15.21 -20.34
C MET A 1 9.21 -15.37 -18.92
N SER A 2 9.40 -14.36 -18.05
CA SER A 2 8.84 -14.37 -16.69
C SER A 2 7.33 -14.13 -16.73
N LYS A 3 6.60 -14.72 -15.78
CA LYS A 3 5.16 -14.47 -15.61
C LYS A 3 4.94 -12.99 -15.24
N PRO A 4 3.85 -12.35 -15.72
CA PRO A 4 3.54 -10.97 -15.34
C PRO A 4 3.21 -10.89 -13.84
N ILE A 5 3.57 -9.76 -13.22
CA ILE A 5 3.20 -9.47 -11.83
C ILE A 5 1.74 -9.00 -11.81
N ALA A 6 0.91 -9.67 -11.01
CA ALA A 6 -0.50 -9.33 -10.84
C ALA A 6 -0.77 -8.55 -9.55
N TRP A 7 0.03 -8.78 -8.51
CA TRP A 7 -0.14 -8.21 -7.17
C TRP A 7 1.18 -7.71 -6.60
N VAL A 8 1.12 -6.60 -5.86
CA VAL A 8 2.19 -6.12 -4.98
C VAL A 8 1.61 -5.98 -3.58
N MET A 9 2.11 -6.79 -2.65
CA MET A 9 1.79 -6.69 -1.23
C MET A 9 2.98 -6.07 -0.50
N CYS A 10 2.73 -5.11 0.38
CA CYS A 10 3.80 -4.41 1.11
C CYS A 10 3.51 -4.34 2.61
N ASP A 11 4.54 -4.52 3.42
CA ASP A 11 4.50 -4.11 4.81
C ASP A 11 4.42 -2.57 4.92
N LEU A 12 3.90 -2.09 6.05
CA LEU A 12 3.76 -0.66 6.33
C LEU A 12 4.97 -0.10 7.07
N ASP A 13 5.19 -0.54 8.30
CA ASP A 13 6.03 0.17 9.25
C ASP A 13 7.52 -0.11 9.05
N GLY A 14 8.26 0.89 8.56
CA GLY A 14 9.67 0.70 8.21
C GLY A 14 9.87 0.08 6.83
N THR A 15 8.78 -0.08 6.06
CA THR A 15 8.81 -0.56 4.67
C THR A 15 8.15 0.46 3.74
N LEU A 16 6.81 0.53 3.69
CA LEU A 16 6.09 1.51 2.88
C LEU A 16 6.14 2.92 3.47
N LEU A 17 6.10 3.00 4.81
CA LEU A 17 6.10 4.24 5.56
C LEU A 17 7.51 4.56 6.06
N ASP A 18 7.85 5.84 6.05
CA ASP A 18 9.10 6.33 6.63
C ASP A 18 9.11 6.22 8.17
N SER A 19 10.23 6.62 8.78
CA SER A 19 10.38 6.63 10.24
C SER A 19 9.37 7.52 10.97
N ASN A 20 8.79 8.50 10.29
CA ASN A 20 7.74 9.39 10.80
C ASN A 20 6.33 8.87 10.51
N LYS A 21 6.19 7.62 10.03
CA LYS A 21 4.93 6.98 9.66
C LYS A 21 4.19 7.72 8.55
N LYS A 22 4.94 8.36 7.64
CA LYS A 22 4.40 9.07 6.48
C LYS A 22 4.69 8.31 5.19
N LEU A 23 3.75 8.43 4.27
CA LEU A 23 3.92 8.00 2.89
C LEU A 23 4.60 9.13 2.12
N SER A 24 5.67 8.82 1.38
CA SER A 24 6.31 9.81 0.50
C SER A 24 5.52 9.99 -0.80
N ASP A 25 5.60 11.19 -1.38
CA ASP A 25 4.95 11.52 -2.65
C ASP A 25 5.41 10.57 -3.77
N THR A 26 6.71 10.27 -3.83
CA THR A 26 7.27 9.32 -4.80
C THR A 26 6.61 7.94 -4.68
N THR A 27 6.40 7.45 -3.45
CA THR A 27 5.74 6.15 -3.21
C THR A 27 4.28 6.21 -3.66
N TYR A 28 3.57 7.27 -3.29
CA TYR A 28 2.18 7.47 -3.70
C TYR A 28 2.01 7.48 -5.23
N GLN A 29 2.88 8.21 -5.95
CA GLN A 29 2.84 8.24 -7.42
C GLN A 29 3.21 6.88 -8.03
N THR A 30 4.14 6.15 -7.41
CA THR A 30 4.49 4.79 -7.84
C THR A 30 3.30 3.84 -7.70
N LEU A 31 2.58 3.91 -6.57
CA LEU A 31 1.37 3.11 -6.33
C LEU A 31 0.26 3.44 -7.34
N ARG A 32 0.10 4.71 -7.70
CA ARG A 32 -0.80 5.09 -8.81
C ARG A 32 -0.38 4.47 -10.14
N SER A 33 0.91 4.51 -10.47
CA SER A 33 1.42 3.97 -11.72
C SER A 33 1.23 2.45 -11.82
N ILE A 34 1.43 1.69 -10.75
CA ILE A 34 1.18 0.24 -10.77
C ILE A 34 -0.32 -0.06 -10.94
N LYS A 35 -1.20 0.73 -10.31
CA LYS A 35 -2.66 0.57 -10.44
C LYS A 35 -3.13 0.85 -11.86
N GLN A 36 -2.57 1.89 -12.51
CA GLN A 36 -2.81 2.19 -13.93
C GLN A 36 -2.36 1.06 -14.88
N LYS A 37 -1.36 0.26 -14.47
CA LYS A 37 -0.91 -0.92 -15.22
C LYS A 37 -1.77 -2.16 -14.98
N GLY A 38 -2.85 -2.05 -14.20
CA GLY A 38 -3.73 -3.17 -13.85
C GLY A 38 -3.12 -4.12 -12.82
N ILE A 39 -2.08 -3.68 -12.09
CA ILE A 39 -1.47 -4.45 -11.00
C ILE A 39 -2.17 -4.05 -9.70
N TYR A 40 -2.68 -5.04 -8.97
CA TYR A 40 -3.33 -4.81 -7.69
C TYR A 40 -2.29 -4.50 -6.61
N PHE A 41 -2.67 -3.63 -5.67
CA PHE A 41 -1.83 -3.27 -4.53
C PHE A 41 -2.52 -3.61 -3.22
N GLY A 42 -1.78 -4.13 -2.24
CA GLY A 42 -2.30 -4.39 -0.91
C GLY A 42 -1.27 -4.19 0.19
N VAL A 43 -1.76 -4.11 1.43
CA VAL A 43 -0.92 -3.97 2.62
C VAL A 43 -0.96 -5.24 3.46
N ALA A 44 0.18 -5.63 4.01
CA ALA A 44 0.33 -6.77 4.89
C ALA A 44 1.04 -6.32 6.18
N THR A 45 0.31 -6.18 7.27
CA THR A 45 0.80 -5.55 8.50
C THR A 45 0.35 -6.32 9.73
N GLY A 46 1.03 -6.15 10.86
CA GLY A 46 0.56 -6.64 12.17
C GLY A 46 -0.34 -5.63 12.91
N ARG A 47 -0.71 -4.50 12.29
CA ARG A 47 -1.60 -3.52 12.90
C ARG A 47 -3.02 -4.05 12.98
N PRO A 48 -3.74 -3.85 14.10
CA PRO A 48 -5.15 -4.20 14.18
C PRO A 48 -5.98 -3.50 13.09
N LEU A 49 -6.84 -4.25 12.41
CA LEU A 49 -7.63 -3.78 11.27
C LEU A 49 -8.36 -2.44 11.55
N ALA A 50 -8.98 -2.30 12.72
CA ALA A 50 -9.71 -1.09 13.09
C ALA A 50 -8.82 0.17 13.09
N SER A 51 -7.57 0.06 13.56
CA SER A 51 -6.60 1.17 13.57
C SER A 51 -6.02 1.45 12.18
N LEU A 52 -5.96 0.41 11.34
CA LEU A 52 -5.40 0.49 10.00
C LEU A 52 -6.30 1.27 9.04
N LEU A 53 -7.62 1.01 9.05
CA LEU A 53 -8.55 1.63 8.12
C LEU A 53 -8.52 3.16 8.18
N ASN A 54 -8.60 3.73 9.38
CA ASN A 54 -8.49 5.18 9.58
C ASN A 54 -7.15 5.72 9.07
N LYS A 55 -6.07 4.98 9.30
CA LYS A 55 -4.73 5.40 8.85
C LYS A 55 -4.58 5.38 7.33
N LEU A 56 -5.17 4.40 6.66
CA LEU A 56 -5.17 4.32 5.19
C LEU A 56 -5.92 5.50 4.58
N GLU A 57 -7.04 5.92 5.17
CA GLU A 57 -7.79 7.09 4.74
C GLU A 57 -6.98 8.39 4.93
N GLU A 58 -6.37 8.59 6.11
CA GLU A 58 -5.49 9.74 6.38
C GLU A 58 -4.35 9.87 5.36
N MET A 59 -3.81 8.73 4.89
CA MET A 59 -2.71 8.67 3.93
C MET A 59 -3.20 8.62 2.47
N ARG A 60 -4.52 8.65 2.22
CA ARG A 60 -5.16 8.51 0.90
C ARG A 60 -4.80 7.21 0.18
N LEU A 61 -4.45 6.17 0.95
CA LEU A 61 -4.16 4.84 0.45
C LEU A 61 -5.40 3.96 0.35
N ASP A 62 -6.50 4.33 1.00
CA ASP A 62 -7.81 3.68 0.91
C ASP A 62 -8.27 3.50 -0.55
N THR A 63 -8.07 4.51 -1.40
CA THR A 63 -8.42 4.43 -2.83
C THR A 63 -7.45 3.60 -3.68
N LEU A 64 -6.24 3.33 -3.15
CA LEU A 64 -5.18 2.63 -3.86
C LEU A 64 -5.05 1.16 -3.41
N CYS A 65 -5.44 0.84 -2.18
CA CYS A 65 -5.33 -0.48 -1.57
C CYS A 65 -6.53 -1.37 -1.94
N ASP A 66 -6.25 -2.47 -2.63
CA ASP A 66 -7.23 -3.45 -3.11
C ASP A 66 -7.31 -4.69 -2.18
N GLY A 67 -6.39 -4.83 -1.22
CA GLY A 67 -6.36 -5.97 -0.29
C GLY A 67 -5.59 -5.67 0.99
N ILE A 68 -6.07 -6.22 2.11
CA ILE A 68 -5.48 -6.04 3.44
C ILE A 68 -5.24 -7.41 4.07
N VAL A 69 -4.04 -7.60 4.62
CA VAL A 69 -3.71 -8.65 5.58
C VAL A 69 -3.29 -7.94 6.87
N ALA A 70 -3.99 -8.22 7.96
CA ALA A 70 -3.85 -7.56 9.26
C ALA A 70 -3.80 -8.60 10.40
#